data_AF-Q0B6U3-F1
#
_entry.id   AF-Q0B6U3-F1
#
_cell.length_a   1.000
_cell.length_b   1.000
_cell.length_c   1.000
_cell.angle_alpha   90.00
_cell.angle_beta   90.00
_cell.angle_gamma   90.00
#
_symmetry.space_group_name_H-M   'P 1'
#
loop_
_entity.id
_entity.type
_entity.pdbx_description
1 polymer ?
#
loop_
_entity_poly.entity_id
_entity_poly.type
_entity_poly.pdbx_seq_one_letter_code
_entity_poly.pdbx_strand_id
1 'polypeptide(L)'
;MAATNKIGHGMGTQAADPRELVAIAELADMVWQLGAESTDTPIDVAPYLDGLQVVAHRIHRMQPLDADGRELAARHYYAGVFAGACGEDSAIACGVSGSLARRAGQVSGAALRCFMRLARIGRRHGRAFAARRADGGVQASRPLARRA
;
A
#
# COMPACT_ATOMS: atom_id res chain seq x y z
N MET A 1 35.30 -4.49 -29.22
CA MET A 1 33.87 -4.86 -29.22
C MET A 1 33.66 -5.82 -28.06
N ALA A 2 33.02 -5.36 -26.98
CA ALA A 2 32.67 -6.21 -25.84
C ALA A 2 31.14 -6.14 -25.68
N ALA A 3 30.50 -7.28 -25.90
CA ALA A 3 29.08 -7.48 -25.66
C ALA A 3 28.87 -7.64 -24.15
N THR A 4 28.14 -6.72 -23.53
CA THR A 4 27.66 -6.88 -22.16
C THR A 4 26.23 -7.40 -22.22
N ASN A 5 26.04 -8.56 -21.61
CA ASN A 5 24.80 -9.32 -21.59
C ASN A 5 23.65 -8.49 -20.97
N LYS A 6 22.56 -8.37 -21.73
CA LYS A 6 21.24 -7.97 -21.23
C LYS A 6 20.79 -9.01 -20.19
N ILE A 7 20.72 -8.61 -18.93
CA ILE A 7 19.97 -9.33 -17.91
C ILE A 7 18.50 -9.10 -18.23
N GLY A 8 17.88 -10.11 -18.83
CA GLY A 8 16.44 -10.16 -19.02
C GLY A 8 15.76 -10.15 -17.66
N HIS A 9 15.05 -9.06 -17.36
CA HIS A 9 14.03 -9.03 -16.32
C HIS A 9 12.89 -9.94 -16.78
N GLY A 10 13.01 -11.23 -16.47
CA GLY A 10 11.91 -12.15 -16.49
C GLY A 10 10.98 -11.78 -15.34
N MET A 11 10.01 -10.90 -15.62
CA MET A 11 8.80 -10.78 -14.83
C MET A 11 8.12 -12.14 -14.91
N GLY A 12 8.45 -13.03 -13.97
CA GLY A 12 7.68 -14.23 -13.76
C GLY A 12 6.27 -13.79 -13.42
N THR A 13 5.37 -13.85 -14.39
CA THR A 13 3.93 -13.97 -14.15
C THR A 13 3.72 -15.26 -13.38
N GLN A 14 4.03 -15.21 -12.08
CA GLN A 14 3.55 -16.17 -11.12
C GLN A 14 2.03 -16.01 -11.16
N ALA A 15 1.34 -17.07 -11.55
CA ALA A 15 -0.11 -17.08 -11.52
C ALA A 15 -0.52 -16.69 -10.08
N ALA A 16 -1.06 -15.48 -9.93
CA ALA A 16 -1.55 -15.00 -8.65
C ALA A 16 -2.49 -16.07 -8.10
N ASP A 17 -2.23 -16.53 -6.88
CA ASP A 17 -3.11 -17.48 -6.21
C ASP A 17 -4.53 -16.86 -6.30
N PRO A 18 -5.58 -17.61 -6.65
CA PRO A 18 -6.96 -17.08 -6.61
C PRO A 18 -7.37 -16.58 -5.20
N ARG A 19 -6.54 -16.79 -4.19
CA ARG A 19 -6.62 -16.21 -2.84
C ARG A 19 -5.80 -14.93 -2.65
N GLU A 20 -5.02 -14.49 -3.62
CA GLU A 20 -4.17 -13.32 -3.49
C GLU A 20 -4.94 -12.05 -3.88
N LEU A 21 -5.04 -11.13 -2.94
CA LEU A 21 -5.62 -9.80 -3.19
C LEU A 21 -4.58 -8.96 -3.91
N VAL A 22 -4.74 -8.80 -5.22
CA VAL A 22 -3.78 -8.12 -6.11
C VAL A 22 -3.44 -6.73 -5.57
N ALA A 23 -4.44 -5.97 -5.10
CA ALA A 23 -4.21 -4.65 -4.52
C ALA A 23 -3.31 -4.65 -3.26
N ILE A 24 -3.36 -5.71 -2.45
CA ILE A 24 -2.50 -5.83 -1.27
C ILE A 24 -1.09 -6.25 -1.68
N ALA A 25 -0.96 -7.16 -2.65
CA ALA A 25 0.34 -7.56 -3.20
C ALA A 25 1.07 -6.38 -3.84
N GLU A 26 0.38 -5.61 -4.69
CA GLU A 26 0.93 -4.38 -5.30
C GLU A 26 1.44 -3.40 -4.23
N LEU A 27 0.68 -3.22 -3.14
CA LEU A 27 1.10 -2.34 -2.05
C LEU A 27 2.30 -2.89 -1.29
N ALA A 28 2.35 -4.20 -1.07
CA ALA A 28 3.49 -4.87 -0.43
C ALA A 28 4.77 -4.71 -1.27
N ASP A 29 4.67 -4.91 -2.58
CA ASP A 29 5.78 -4.74 -3.51
C ASP A 29 6.29 -3.29 -3.52
N MET A 30 5.38 -2.31 -3.58
CA MET A 30 5.75 -0.89 -3.52
C MET A 30 6.44 -0.52 -2.20
N VAL A 31 5.94 -1.05 -1.07
CA VAL A 31 6.53 -0.82 0.25
C VAL A 31 7.91 -1.46 0.34
N TRP A 32 8.07 -2.68 -0.16
CA TRP A 32 9.35 -3.38 -0.22
C TRP A 32 10.38 -2.63 -1.06
N GLN A 33 9.99 -2.21 -2.28
CA GLN A 33 10.84 -1.42 -3.18
C GLN A 33 11.28 -0.11 -2.51
N LEU A 34 10.37 0.61 -1.84
CA LEU A 34 10.74 1.84 -1.15
C LEU A 34 11.75 1.61 -0.02
N GLY A 35 11.64 0.49 0.70
CA GLY A 35 12.63 0.11 1.71
C GLY A 35 13.99 -0.18 1.10
N ALA A 36 14.03 -0.90 -0.03
CA ALA A 36 15.25 -1.25 -0.74
C ALA A 36 15.96 -0.04 -1.39
N GLU A 37 15.20 0.95 -1.86
CA GLU A 37 15.71 2.16 -2.50
C GLU A 37 16.16 3.25 -1.50
N SER A 38 15.89 3.08 -0.20
CA SER A 38 16.25 4.07 0.82
C SER A 38 17.74 4.00 1.17
N THR A 39 18.57 4.80 0.50
CA THR A 39 20.04 4.78 0.63
C THR A 39 20.59 5.51 1.85
N ASP A 40 19.92 6.57 2.33
CA ASP A 40 20.45 7.44 3.40
C ASP A 40 20.08 6.94 4.80
N THR A 41 18.91 6.32 4.95
CA THR A 41 18.47 5.69 6.19
C THR A 41 17.54 4.54 5.82
N PRO A 42 17.93 3.28 6.08
CA PRO A 42 17.08 2.14 5.77
C PRO A 42 15.73 2.28 6.47
N ILE A 43 14.65 2.26 5.70
CA ILE A 43 13.29 2.25 6.25
C ILE A 43 13.00 0.80 6.62
N ASP A 44 12.80 0.53 7.91
CA ASP A 44 12.27 -0.78 8.33
C ASP A 44 10.80 -0.90 7.89
N VAL A 45 10.60 -1.68 6.83
CA VAL A 45 9.29 -1.90 6.21
C VAL A 45 8.59 -3.17 6.71
N ALA A 46 9.26 -4.04 7.47
CA ALA A 46 8.70 -5.32 7.91
C ALA A 46 7.37 -5.15 8.69
N PRO A 47 7.24 -4.20 9.64
CA PRO A 47 5.97 -3.99 10.34
C PRO A 47 4.81 -3.60 9.42
N TYR A 48 5.10 -2.93 8.30
CA TYR A 48 4.09 -2.57 7.31
C TYR A 48 3.63 -3.80 6.51
N LEU A 49 4.58 -4.63 6.08
CA LEU A 49 4.30 -5.85 5.35
C LEU A 49 3.47 -6.85 6.19
N ASP A 50 3.83 -7.02 7.47
CA ASP A 50 3.05 -7.83 8.40
C ASP A 50 1.63 -7.29 8.57
N GLY A 51 1.49 -5.96 8.68
CA GLY A 51 0.19 -5.29 8.74
C GLY A 51 -0.67 -5.54 7.50
N LEU A 52 -0.07 -5.60 6.32
CA LEU A 52 -0.77 -5.93 5.08
C LEU A 52 -1.28 -7.37 5.06
N GLN A 53 -0.52 -8.33 5.58
CA GLN A 53 -0.99 -9.72 5.72
C GLN A 53 -2.21 -9.83 6.64
N VAL A 54 -2.21 -9.09 7.75
CA VAL A 54 -3.36 -9.03 8.68
C VAL A 54 -4.59 -8.44 7.98
N VAL A 55 -4.41 -7.39 7.17
CA VAL A 55 -5.50 -6.79 6.39
C VAL A 55 -6.03 -7.76 5.34
N ALA A 56 -5.16 -8.47 4.61
CA ALA A 56 -5.56 -9.47 3.63
C ALA A 56 -6.40 -10.58 4.28
N HIS A 57 -5.91 -11.15 5.39
CA HIS A 57 -6.65 -12.16 6.15
C HIS A 57 -8.03 -11.66 6.60
N ARG A 58 -8.10 -10.39 7.06
CA ARG A 58 -9.37 -9.77 7.44
C ARG A 58 -10.34 -9.67 6.27
N ILE A 59 -9.87 -9.28 5.08
CA ILE A 59 -10.69 -9.16 3.88
C ILE A 59 -11.22 -10.52 3.44
N HIS A 60 -10.38 -11.58 3.46
CA HIS A 60 -10.84 -12.94 3.13
C HIS A 60 -11.97 -13.43 4.03
N ARG A 61 -11.97 -13.02 5.30
CA ARG A 61 -13.00 -13.40 6.27
C ARG A 61 -14.28 -12.57 6.19
N MET A 62 -14.35 -11.55 5.33
CA MET A 62 -15.57 -10.76 5.15
C MET A 62 -16.59 -11.52 4.32
N GLN A 63 -17.74 -11.82 4.93
CA GLN A 63 -18.91 -12.37 4.26
C GLN A 63 -19.98 -11.27 4.11
N PRO A 64 -20.76 -11.24 3.01
CA PRO A 64 -20.78 -12.20 1.90
C PRO A 64 -20.00 -11.69 0.66
N LEU A 65 -18.72 -11.32 0.80
CA LEU A 65 -17.93 -10.89 -0.36
C LEU A 65 -17.41 -12.12 -1.12
N ASP A 66 -17.64 -12.16 -2.43
CA ASP A 66 -16.99 -13.09 -3.35
C ASP A 66 -15.55 -12.64 -3.67
N ALA A 67 -14.88 -13.31 -4.60
CA ALA A 67 -13.50 -12.98 -4.96
C ALA A 67 -13.38 -11.52 -5.46
N ASP A 68 -14.25 -11.11 -6.38
CA ASP A 68 -14.26 -9.75 -6.94
C ASP A 68 -14.60 -8.70 -5.89
N GLY A 69 -15.57 -8.98 -5.02
CA GLY A 69 -15.94 -8.11 -3.91
C GLY A 69 -14.80 -7.94 -2.90
N ARG A 70 -14.01 -8.99 -2.64
CA ARG A 70 -12.83 -8.93 -1.78
C ARG A 70 -11.70 -8.13 -2.43
N GLU A 71 -11.45 -8.32 -3.71
CA GLU A 71 -10.46 -7.51 -4.45
C GLU A 71 -10.88 -6.03 -4.48
N LEU A 72 -12.16 -5.73 -4.72
CA LEU A 72 -12.67 -4.37 -4.67
C LEU A 72 -12.51 -3.76 -3.27
N ALA A 73 -12.74 -4.56 -2.22
CA ALA A 73 -12.48 -4.17 -0.84
C ALA A 73 -11.00 -3.82 -0.60
N ALA A 74 -10.09 -4.65 -1.13
CA ALA A 74 -8.65 -4.44 -1.08
C ALA A 74 -8.24 -3.16 -1.83
N ARG A 75 -8.82 -2.90 -3.00
CA ARG A 75 -8.60 -1.66 -3.76
C ARG A 75 -9.07 -0.41 -3.01
N HIS A 76 -10.19 -0.48 -2.29
CA HIS A 76 -10.62 0.61 -1.41
C HIS A 76 -9.66 0.85 -0.24
N TYR A 77 -9.12 -0.21 0.36
CA TYR A 77 -8.03 -0.10 1.34
C TYR A 77 -6.79 0.57 0.72
N TYR A 78 -6.34 0.09 -0.45
CA TYR A 78 -5.21 0.64 -1.22
C TYR A 78 -5.38 2.14 -1.46
N ALA A 79 -6.52 2.57 -2.00
CA ALA A 79 -6.83 3.98 -2.22
C ALA A 79 -6.78 4.80 -0.93
N GLY A 80 -7.28 4.22 0.16
CA GLY A 80 -7.14 4.79 1.49
C GLY A 80 -5.69 5.02 1.88
N VAL A 81 -4.81 4.02 1.68
CA VAL A 81 -3.38 4.14 2.00
C VAL A 81 -2.74 5.30 1.24
N PHE A 82 -2.97 5.42 -0.07
CA PHE A 82 -2.44 6.53 -0.86
C PHE A 82 -2.97 7.89 -0.42
N ALA A 83 -4.28 8.01 -0.18
CA ALA A 83 -4.87 9.24 0.34
C ALA A 83 -4.29 9.63 1.72
N GLY A 84 -3.97 8.64 2.56
CA GLY A 84 -3.34 8.85 3.85
C GLY A 84 -1.86 9.25 3.76
N ALA A 85 -1.11 8.62 2.87
CA ALA A 85 0.34 8.80 2.75
C ALA A 85 0.72 10.04 1.91
N CYS A 86 -0.03 10.31 0.83
CA CYS A 86 0.24 11.40 -0.11
C CYS A 86 -0.61 12.66 0.15
N GLY A 87 -1.65 12.56 0.99
CA GLY A 87 -2.67 13.58 1.15
C GLY A 87 -3.86 13.34 0.22
N GLU A 88 -5.06 13.69 0.69
CA GLU A 88 -6.33 13.39 0.02
C GLU A 88 -6.46 14.14 -1.33
N ASP A 89 -5.88 15.34 -1.43
CA ASP A 89 -5.91 16.18 -2.63
C ASP A 89 -4.78 15.88 -3.62
N SER A 90 -3.89 14.94 -3.32
CA SER A 90 -2.78 14.60 -4.21
C SER A 90 -3.28 14.01 -5.53
N ALA A 91 -2.61 14.33 -6.65
CA ALA A 91 -2.96 13.78 -7.97
C ALA A 91 -2.99 12.24 -7.97
N ILE A 92 -2.12 11.61 -7.19
CA ILE A 92 -2.07 10.15 -7.00
C ILE A 92 -3.34 9.66 -6.29
N ALA A 93 -3.69 10.24 -5.14
CA ALA A 93 -4.89 9.85 -4.38
C ALA A 93 -6.18 10.07 -5.18
N CYS A 94 -6.27 11.20 -5.89
CA CYS A 94 -7.37 11.53 -6.79
C CYS A 94 -7.46 10.55 -7.96
N GLY A 95 -6.33 10.22 -8.60
CA GLY A 95 -6.28 9.26 -9.70
C GLY A 95 -6.75 7.86 -9.29
N VAL A 96 -6.23 7.35 -8.18
CA VAL A 96 -6.62 6.05 -7.62
C VAL A 96 -8.10 6.05 -7.22
N SER A 97 -8.57 7.05 -6.46
CA SER A 97 -9.96 7.14 -6.02
C SER A 97 -10.93 7.30 -7.19
N GLY A 98 -10.59 8.11 -8.19
CA GLY A 98 -11.39 8.30 -9.39
C GLY A 98 -11.54 7.03 -10.23
N SER A 99 -10.50 6.20 -10.28
CA SER A 99 -10.56 4.88 -10.94
C SER A 99 -11.54 3.92 -10.27
N LEU A 100 -11.68 4.01 -8.94
CA LEU A 100 -12.58 3.16 -8.16
C LEU A 100 -14.01 3.66 -8.17
N ALA A 101 -14.22 4.98 -8.18
CA ALA A 101 -15.55 5.56 -8.29
C ALA A 101 -16.30 5.06 -9.54
N ARG A 102 -15.57 4.84 -10.65
CA ARG A 102 -16.13 4.24 -11.88
C ARG A 102 -16.53 2.77 -11.73
N ARG A 103 -15.95 2.03 -10.77
CA ARG A 103 -16.20 0.60 -10.51
C ARG A 103 -17.22 0.35 -9.40
N ALA A 104 -17.45 1.33 -8.51
CA ALA A 104 -18.29 1.19 -7.32
C ALA A 104 -19.81 1.30 -7.59
N GLY A 105 -20.24 1.64 -8.82
CA GLY A 105 -21.66 1.85 -9.14
C GLY A 105 -22.53 0.58 -9.16
N GLN A 106 -21.94 -0.61 -8.96
CA GLN A 106 -22.61 -1.91 -9.15
C GLN A 106 -22.70 -2.76 -7.86
N VAL A 107 -22.33 -2.21 -6.70
CA VAL A 107 -22.25 -2.98 -5.44
C VAL A 107 -23.36 -2.66 -4.45
N SER A 108 -23.73 -3.65 -3.64
CA SER A 108 -24.76 -3.49 -2.60
C SER A 108 -24.34 -2.44 -1.55
N GLY A 109 -25.32 -1.78 -0.93
CA GLY A 109 -25.06 -0.79 0.12
C GLY A 109 -24.31 -1.36 1.34
N ALA A 110 -24.47 -2.65 1.63
CA ALA A 110 -23.70 -3.33 2.69
C ALA A 110 -22.22 -3.48 2.31
N ALA A 111 -21.93 -3.89 1.07
CA ALA A 111 -20.56 -3.96 0.55
C ALA A 111 -19.91 -2.57 0.54
N LEU A 112 -20.64 -1.54 0.10
CA LEU A 112 -20.15 -0.16 0.10
C LEU A 112 -19.74 0.32 1.51
N ARG A 113 -20.54 0.02 2.54
CA ARG A 113 -20.17 0.34 3.94
C ARG A 113 -18.90 -0.38 4.38
N CYS A 114 -18.73 -1.63 3.97
CA CYS A 114 -17.51 -2.38 4.24
C CYS A 114 -16.29 -1.73 3.59
N PHE A 115 -16.42 -1.35 2.32
CA PHE A 115 -15.37 -0.69 1.54
C PHE A 115 -14.98 0.66 2.11
N MET A 116 -15.95 1.49 2.51
CA MET A 116 -15.69 2.77 3.18
C MET A 116 -14.92 2.59 4.50
N ARG A 117 -15.24 1.53 5.27
CA ARG A 117 -14.52 1.20 6.50
C ARG A 117 -13.06 0.83 6.18
N LEU A 118 -12.84 0.00 5.16
CA LEU A 118 -11.50 -0.38 4.72
C LEU A 118 -10.69 0.81 4.21
N ALA A 119 -11.29 1.70 3.41
CA ALA A 119 -10.65 2.94 2.97
C ALA A 119 -10.23 3.82 4.15
N ARG A 120 -11.05 3.90 5.21
CA ARG A 120 -10.70 4.65 6.43
C ARG A 120 -9.54 4.01 7.19
N ILE A 121 -9.49 2.68 7.26
CA ILE A 121 -8.36 1.96 7.86
C ILE A 121 -7.09 2.21 7.04
N GLY A 122 -7.18 2.07 5.71
CA GLY A 122 -6.09 2.38 4.78
C GLY A 122 -5.56 3.80 4.99
N ARG A 123 -6.42 4.81 5.08
CA ARG A 123 -6.01 6.21 5.36
C ARG A 123 -5.20 6.34 6.65
N ARG A 124 -5.61 5.65 7.71
CA ARG A 124 -4.87 5.66 8.98
C ARG A 124 -3.50 5.01 8.83
N HIS A 125 -3.42 3.88 8.14
CA HIS A 125 -2.16 3.20 7.88
C HIS A 125 -1.22 4.03 7.01
N GLY A 126 -1.73 4.65 5.94
CA GLY A 126 -0.96 5.55 5.08
C GLY A 126 -0.38 6.75 5.83
N ARG A 127 -1.16 7.38 6.73
CA ARG A 127 -0.66 8.47 7.58
C ARG A 127 0.43 7.99 8.54
N ALA A 128 0.25 6.82 9.16
CA ALA A 128 1.28 6.23 10.01
C ALA A 128 2.57 5.94 9.23
N PHE A 129 2.44 5.43 8.00
CA PHE A 129 3.56 5.22 7.08
C PHE A 129 4.32 6.51 6.77
N ALA A 130 3.60 7.56 6.35
CA ALA A 130 4.20 8.85 6.06
C ALA A 130 4.90 9.46 7.29
N ALA A 131 4.28 9.35 8.48
CA ALA A 131 4.87 9.86 9.72
C ALA A 131 6.20 9.16 10.05
N ARG A 132 6.26 7.82 9.97
CA ARG A 132 7.52 7.08 10.21
C ARG A 132 8.61 7.42 9.20
N ARG A 133 8.24 7.67 7.94
CA ARG A 133 9.18 8.11 6.91
C ARG A 133 9.74 9.49 7.22
N ALA A 134 8.93 10.40 7.76
CA ALA A 134 9.37 11.73 8.17
C ALA A 134 10.27 11.68 9.42
N ASP A 135 9.90 10.88 10.44
CA ASP A 135 10.66 10.76 11.69
C ASP A 135 12.04 10.11 11.49
N GLY A 136 12.16 9.19 10.52
CA GLY A 136 13.45 8.63 10.09
C GLY A 136 14.40 9.68 9.49
N GLY A 137 13.88 10.74 8.88
CA GLY A 137 14.67 11.88 8.38
C GLY A 137 15.00 12.92 9.45
N VAL A 138 14.16 13.08 10.49
CA VAL A 138 14.36 14.09 11.55
C VAL A 138 15.48 13.71 12.53
N GLN A 139 15.83 12.43 12.68
CA GLN A 139 16.96 12.02 13.51
C GLN A 139 18.35 12.39 12.93
N ALA A 140 18.44 12.71 11.64
CA ALA A 140 19.69 13.11 10.99
C ALA A 140 20.11 14.58 11.26
N SER A 141 19.28 15.40 11.94
CA SER A 141 19.53 16.84 12.09
C SER A 141 19.60 17.34 13.55
N ARG A 142 19.84 16.46 14.53
CA ARG A 142 20.16 16.93 15.90
C ARG A 142 21.67 17.09 16.05
N PRO A 143 22.24 18.31 16.05
CA PRO A 143 23.61 18.48 16.46
C PRO A 143 23.69 18.14 17.94
N LEU A 144 24.48 17.13 18.27
CA LEU A 144 24.91 16.85 19.64
C LEU A 144 25.57 18.12 20.18
N ALA A 145 24.85 18.85 21.02
CA ALA A 145 25.40 19.95 21.77
C ALA A 145 26.54 19.39 22.63
N ARG A 146 27.78 19.68 22.22
CA ARG A 146 28.98 19.52 23.05
C ARG A 146 28.74 20.26 24.36
N ARG A 147 28.58 19.51 25.45
CA ARG A 147 28.79 20.07 26.78
C ARG A 147 30.30 20.16 27.02
N ALA A 148 30.73 21.38 27.32
CA ALA A 148 32.06 21.75 27.77
C ALA A 148 32.36 21.14 29.15
#